data_AF-A0A223KYF6-F1
#
_entry.id   AF-A0A223KYF6-F1
#
_cell.length_a   1.000
_cell.length_b   1.000
_cell.length_c   1.000
_cell.angle_alpha   90.00
_cell.angle_beta   90.00
_cell.angle_gamma   90.00
#
_symmetry.space_group_name_H-M   'P 1'
#
loop_
_entity.id
_entity.type
_entity.pdbx_description
1 polymer ?
#
loop_
_entity_poly.entity_id
_entity_poly.type
_entity_poly.pdbx_seq_one_letter_code
_entity_poly.pdbx_strand_id
1 'polypeptide(L)'
;MGAVLFLQSGIAFWEGIRSVEEGVIERTVPPPIEPTIEQTFMAGEKIGYLHIPAQQKKISIFEGTSEKELQKGIGHLPKSSFPGQVGNIVLSGHRDTVFLHIDEWSVGDELTIESNGEHYTYKIKKTRIVDKDDGTVLVPRPREELTITTCYPFQFIGSAPERYIVIAERIK
;
A
#
# COMPACT_ATOMS: atom_id res chain seq x y z
N MET A 1 42.53 -55.52 -25.88
CA MET A 1 41.85 -56.83 -25.82
C MET A 1 40.63 -56.67 -24.93
N GLY A 2 39.44 -57.01 -25.44
CA GLY A 2 38.22 -57.24 -24.67
C GLY A 2 37.44 -56.02 -24.17
N ALA A 3 36.64 -55.39 -25.04
CA ALA A 3 35.46 -54.65 -24.59
C ALA A 3 34.27 -55.62 -24.58
N VAL A 4 33.63 -55.80 -23.42
CA VAL A 4 32.35 -56.52 -23.31
C VAL A 4 31.26 -55.48 -23.12
N LEU A 5 30.40 -55.37 -24.13
CA LEU A 5 29.17 -54.60 -24.14
C LEU A 5 28.10 -55.28 -23.28
N PHE A 6 27.45 -54.51 -22.42
CA PHE A 6 26.04 -54.73 -22.11
C PHE A 6 25.25 -53.51 -22.59
N LEU A 7 24.40 -53.77 -23.59
CA LEU A 7 23.36 -52.87 -24.05
C LEU A 7 22.18 -52.97 -23.08
N GLN A 8 21.92 -51.89 -22.34
CA GLN A 8 20.54 -51.48 -22.13
C GLN A 8 20.45 -50.00 -22.49
N SER A 9 19.68 -49.78 -23.55
CA SER A 9 19.40 -48.53 -24.23
C SER A 9 18.78 -47.46 -23.31
N GLY A 10 19.35 -46.25 -23.33
CA GLY A 10 18.74 -45.02 -22.82
C GLY A 10 19.76 -43.90 -22.54
N ILE A 11 20.37 -43.33 -23.58
CA ILE A 11 21.36 -42.24 -23.52
C ILE A 11 20.71 -40.89 -23.86
N ALA A 12 21.08 -39.83 -23.15
CA ALA A 12 21.51 -38.51 -23.69
C ALA A 12 22.01 -37.65 -22.50
N PHE A 13 23.30 -37.64 -22.15
CA PHE A 13 24.41 -36.83 -22.70
C PHE A 13 24.10 -35.33 -22.90
N TRP A 14 24.74 -34.48 -22.10
CA TRP A 14 25.37 -33.27 -22.63
C TRP A 14 26.73 -33.03 -21.97
N GLU A 15 27.74 -32.86 -22.82
CA GLU A 15 29.15 -32.61 -22.53
C GLU A 15 29.40 -31.15 -22.17
N GLY A 16 30.52 -30.91 -21.47
CA GLY A 16 31.27 -29.67 -21.67
C GLY A 16 31.74 -29.00 -20.39
N ILE A 17 32.76 -29.57 -19.74
CA ILE A 17 33.62 -28.79 -18.83
C ILE A 17 34.53 -27.94 -19.72
N ARG A 18 34.31 -26.62 -19.73
CA ARG A 18 35.22 -25.65 -20.34
C ARG A 18 36.12 -25.09 -19.25
N SER A 19 37.43 -25.19 -19.46
CA SER A 19 38.50 -24.68 -18.59
C SER A 19 38.22 -23.27 -18.09
N VAL A 20 38.33 -23.07 -16.78
CA VAL A 20 38.36 -21.74 -16.17
C VAL A 20 39.82 -21.46 -15.80
N GLU A 21 40.40 -20.48 -16.48
CA GLU A 21 41.70 -19.89 -16.17
C GLU A 21 41.68 -19.20 -14.79
N GLU A 22 42.84 -19.16 -14.17
CA GLU A 22 43.14 -18.56 -12.87
C GLU A 22 42.67 -17.09 -12.82
N GLY A 23 41.61 -16.82 -12.05
CA GLY A 23 41.09 -15.48 -11.81
C GLY A 23 40.63 -15.35 -10.36
N VAL A 24 41.28 -14.45 -9.63
CA VAL A 24 41.01 -14.10 -8.23
C VAL A 24 39.52 -13.83 -8.01
N ILE A 25 38.86 -14.68 -7.21
CA ILE A 25 37.47 -14.47 -6.83
C ILE A 25 37.44 -13.44 -5.72
N GLU A 26 37.33 -12.16 -6.08
CA GLU A 26 36.99 -11.11 -5.14
C GLU A 26 35.55 -11.37 -4.67
N ARG A 27 35.41 -11.92 -3.47
CA ARG A 27 34.11 -12.11 -2.83
C ARG A 27 33.56 -10.71 -2.53
N THR A 28 32.73 -10.18 -3.43
CA THR A 28 31.92 -9.00 -3.11
C THR A 28 31.02 -9.38 -1.95
N VAL A 29 31.39 -8.95 -0.74
CA VAL A 29 30.51 -9.01 0.42
C VAL A 29 29.27 -8.21 0.02
N PRO A 30 28.06 -8.81 0.03
CA PRO A 30 26.86 -8.04 -0.25
C PRO A 30 26.82 -6.86 0.72
N PRO A 31 26.44 -5.66 0.25
CA PRO A 31 26.35 -4.50 1.12
C PRO A 31 25.53 -4.86 2.37
N PRO A 32 25.89 -4.36 3.56
CA PRO A 32 25.10 -4.58 4.76
C PRO A 32 23.64 -4.26 4.44
N ILE A 33 22.73 -5.18 4.73
CA ILE A 33 21.30 -4.92 4.63
C ILE A 33 21.04 -3.83 5.67
N GLU A 34 20.91 -2.59 5.24
CA GLU A 34 20.50 -1.51 6.13
C GLU A 34 19.17 -1.93 6.75
N PRO A 35 19.01 -1.87 8.08
CA PRO A 35 17.73 -2.18 8.70
C PRO A 35 16.71 -1.20 8.14
N THR A 36 15.83 -1.69 7.26
CA THR A 36 14.64 -0.94 6.87
C THR A 36 13.85 -0.78 8.16
N ILE A 37 13.82 0.43 8.71
CA ILE A 37 13.01 0.71 9.89
C ILE A 37 11.57 0.44 9.47
N GLU A 38 11.00 -0.69 9.90
CA GLU A 38 9.58 -0.94 9.72
C GLU A 38 8.83 0.14 10.50
N GLN A 39 8.34 1.15 9.78
CA GLN A 39 7.55 2.23 10.34
C GLN A 39 6.36 1.62 11.08
N THR A 40 6.34 1.82 12.40
CA THR A 40 5.33 1.25 13.30
C THR A 40 4.78 2.38 14.17
N PHE A 41 3.46 2.56 14.15
CA PHE A 41 2.77 3.48 15.05
C PHE A 41 1.91 2.68 16.02
N MET A 42 1.75 3.21 17.23
CA MET A 42 0.84 2.64 18.23
C MET A 42 -0.58 3.18 18.02
N ALA A 43 -1.59 2.40 18.40
CA ALA A 43 -2.98 2.84 18.29
C ALA A 43 -3.22 4.20 18.98
N GLY A 44 -3.84 5.13 18.25
CA GLY A 44 -4.09 6.50 18.65
C GLY A 44 -2.92 7.47 18.46
N GLU A 45 -1.76 6.98 18.03
CA GLU A 45 -0.61 7.82 17.67
C GLU A 45 -0.89 8.59 16.38
N LYS A 46 -0.35 9.80 16.29
CA LYS A 46 -0.48 10.62 15.09
C LYS A 46 0.55 10.19 14.05
N ILE A 47 0.07 9.71 12.90
CA ILE A 47 0.90 9.33 11.76
C ILE A 47 1.37 10.58 11.00
N GLY A 48 0.51 11.59 10.91
CA GLY A 48 0.78 12.75 10.08
C GLY A 48 -0.47 13.51 9.65
N TYR A 49 -0.50 13.96 8.40
CA TYR A 49 -1.61 14.72 7.83
C TYR A 49 -1.97 14.28 6.42
N LEU A 50 -3.25 14.34 6.07
CA LEU A 50 -3.73 14.33 4.70
C LEU A 50 -3.99 15.77 4.25
N HIS A 51 -3.38 16.15 3.14
CA HIS A 51 -3.62 17.40 2.43
C HIS A 51 -4.51 17.13 1.22
N ILE A 52 -5.56 17.92 1.08
CA ILE A 52 -6.52 17.87 -0.04
C ILE A 52 -6.51 19.26 -0.70
N PRO A 53 -5.60 19.50 -1.67
CA PRO A 53 -5.42 20.81 -2.30
C PRO A 53 -6.70 21.38 -2.92
N ALA A 54 -7.52 20.54 -3.57
CA ALA A 54 -8.79 20.95 -4.17
C ALA A 54 -9.77 21.60 -3.18
N GLN A 55 -9.68 21.24 -1.89
CA GLN A 55 -10.52 21.78 -0.82
C GLN A 55 -9.75 22.67 0.17
N GLN A 56 -8.45 22.90 -0.05
CA GLN A 56 -7.57 23.62 0.88
C GLN A 56 -7.62 23.07 2.33
N LYS A 57 -7.79 21.75 2.47
CA LYS A 57 -7.88 21.07 3.78
C LYS A 57 -6.56 20.39 4.15
N LYS A 58 -6.20 20.48 5.42
CA LYS A 58 -5.16 19.69 6.09
C LYS A 58 -5.77 19.00 7.31
N ILE A 59 -5.81 17.67 7.31
CA ILE A 59 -6.50 16.87 8.32
C ILE A 59 -5.51 15.91 8.97
N SER A 60 -5.55 15.76 10.29
CA SER A 60 -4.64 14.84 11.00
C SER A 60 -5.01 13.37 10.73
N ILE A 61 -4.00 12.52 10.57
CA ILE A 61 -4.12 11.07 10.45
C ILE A 61 -3.62 10.41 11.73
N PHE A 62 -4.41 9.50 12.29
CA PHE A 62 -4.08 8.73 13.49
C PHE A 62 -4.09 7.23 13.19
N GLU A 63 -3.21 6.46 13.84
CA GLU A 63 -3.23 5.00 13.75
C GLU A 63 -4.47 4.44 14.47
N GLY A 64 -5.27 3.64 13.76
CA GLY A 64 -6.50 3.07 14.29
C GLY A 64 -7.77 3.70 13.71
N THR A 65 -8.81 2.88 13.61
CA THR A 65 -10.13 3.25 13.05
C THR A 65 -11.26 3.08 14.07
N SER A 66 -10.94 3.10 15.37
CA SER A 66 -11.98 3.11 16.39
C SER A 66 -12.62 4.49 16.49
N GLU A 67 -13.80 4.58 17.10
CA GLU A 67 -14.52 5.84 17.25
C GLU A 67 -13.67 6.92 17.96
N LYS A 68 -12.79 6.50 18.89
CA LYS A 68 -11.89 7.41 19.62
C LYS A 68 -10.91 8.13 18.68
N GLU A 69 -10.44 7.47 17.63
CA GLU A 69 -9.51 8.04 16.64
C GLU A 69 -10.27 8.82 15.57
N LEU A 70 -11.40 8.28 15.08
CA LEU A 70 -12.21 8.94 14.05
C LEU A 70 -12.86 10.25 14.52
N GLN A 71 -13.07 10.44 15.82
CA GLN A 71 -13.48 11.73 16.39
C GLN A 71 -12.39 12.81 16.31
N LYS A 72 -11.12 12.43 16.20
CA LYS A 72 -9.99 13.37 16.15
C LYS A 72 -9.59 13.75 14.73
N GLY A 73 -9.91 12.91 13.75
CA GLY A 73 -9.43 13.09 12.38
C GLY A 73 -9.66 11.86 11.52
N ILE A 74 -8.72 11.61 10.62
CA ILE A 74 -8.71 10.42 9.76
C ILE A 74 -8.03 9.28 10.52
N GLY A 75 -8.63 8.10 10.49
CA GLY A 75 -8.05 6.87 11.02
C GLY A 75 -7.34 6.08 9.92
N HIS A 76 -6.10 5.69 10.14
CA HIS A 76 -5.41 4.69 9.34
C HIS A 76 -5.82 3.30 9.82
N LEU A 77 -6.12 2.40 8.89
CA LEU A 77 -6.51 1.04 9.21
C LEU A 77 -5.30 0.24 9.72
N PRO A 78 -5.36 -0.32 10.94
CA PRO A 78 -4.28 -1.17 11.42
C PRO A 78 -4.02 -2.34 10.47
N LYS A 79 -2.74 -2.64 10.24
CA LYS A 79 -2.23 -3.66 9.30
C LYS A 79 -2.35 -3.32 7.82
N SER A 80 -2.87 -2.14 7.46
CA SER A 80 -2.68 -1.60 6.11
C SER A 80 -1.28 -0.98 5.99
N SER A 81 -0.79 -0.79 4.76
CA SER A 81 0.56 -0.27 4.52
C SER A 81 0.68 1.19 4.96
N PHE A 82 1.88 1.62 5.35
CA PHE A 82 2.17 3.03 5.59
C PHE A 82 2.64 3.75 4.29
N PRO A 83 2.54 5.09 4.23
CA PRO A 83 3.13 5.86 3.12
C PRO A 83 4.60 5.50 2.90
N GLY A 84 5.01 5.35 1.64
CA GLY A 84 6.36 4.91 1.25
C GLY A 84 6.56 3.39 1.25
N GLN A 85 5.55 2.61 1.67
CA GLN A 85 5.59 1.16 1.61
C GLN A 85 4.78 0.62 0.42
N VAL A 86 5.25 -0.49 -0.17
CA VAL A 86 4.44 -1.22 -1.14
C VAL A 86 3.19 -1.77 -0.45
N GLY A 87 2.04 -1.59 -1.10
CA GLY A 87 0.77 -2.12 -0.65
C GLY A 87 -0.34 -1.08 -0.69
N ASN A 88 -1.30 -1.24 0.21
CA ASN A 88 -2.51 -0.42 0.22
C ASN A 88 -2.61 0.31 1.56
N ILE A 89 -2.55 1.63 1.52
CA ILE A 89 -2.76 2.51 2.66
C ILE A 89 -4.26 2.76 2.74
N VAL A 90 -4.90 2.36 3.83
CA VAL A 90 -6.35 2.51 3.98
C VAL A 90 -6.66 3.56 5.03
N LEU A 91 -7.31 4.64 4.60
CA LEU A 91 -7.74 5.75 5.45
C LEU A 91 -9.26 5.77 5.57
N SER A 92 -9.75 5.77 6.80
CA SER A 92 -11.17 5.85 7.15
C SER A 92 -11.49 7.18 7.82
N GLY A 93 -12.68 7.71 7.54
CA GLY A 93 -13.13 8.97 8.14
C GLY A 93 -14.63 9.14 8.03
N HIS A 94 -15.19 9.92 8.93
CA HIS A 94 -16.61 10.21 8.93
C HIS A 94 -17.01 11.12 7.76
N ARG A 95 -18.13 10.80 7.12
CA ARG A 95 -18.66 11.49 5.91
C ARG A 95 -19.18 12.90 6.19
N ASP A 96 -19.48 13.20 7.45
CA ASP A 96 -20.09 14.45 7.93
C ASP A 96 -19.06 15.39 8.59
N THR A 97 -17.80 14.96 8.72
CA THR A 97 -16.71 15.76 9.30
C THR A 97 -15.50 15.84 8.37
N VAL A 98 -14.53 14.93 8.51
CA VAL A 98 -13.25 14.99 7.79
C VAL A 98 -13.40 14.78 6.28
N PHE A 99 -14.35 13.93 5.87
CA PHE A 99 -14.68 13.67 4.47
C PHE A 99 -15.99 14.31 4.04
N LEU A 100 -16.37 15.41 4.71
CA LEU A 100 -17.44 16.28 4.23
C LEU A 100 -17.10 16.80 2.82
N HIS A 101 -18.01 16.58 1.88
CA HIS A 101 -17.87 16.88 0.45
C HIS A 101 -16.84 16.04 -0.31
N ILE A 102 -16.64 14.78 0.08
CA ILE A 102 -15.79 13.85 -0.69
C ILE A 102 -16.32 13.59 -2.11
N ASP A 103 -17.61 13.85 -2.36
CA ASP A 103 -18.26 13.76 -3.67
C ASP A 103 -17.83 14.85 -4.65
N GLU A 104 -17.22 15.94 -4.17
CA GLU A 104 -16.61 16.95 -5.02
C GLU A 104 -15.25 16.52 -5.57
N TRP A 105 -14.64 15.46 -5.00
CA TRP A 105 -13.34 14.98 -5.45
C TRP A 105 -13.46 14.29 -6.80
N SER A 106 -12.62 14.71 -7.73
CA SER A 106 -12.65 14.26 -9.11
C SER A 106 -11.47 13.35 -9.43
N VAL A 107 -11.68 12.45 -10.40
CA VAL A 107 -10.58 11.69 -10.99
C VAL A 107 -9.55 12.67 -11.54
N GLY A 108 -8.31 12.51 -11.09
CA GLY A 108 -7.20 13.40 -11.44
C GLY A 108 -6.81 14.38 -10.34
N ASP A 109 -7.62 14.56 -9.29
CA ASP A 109 -7.23 15.37 -8.14
C ASP A 109 -6.05 14.75 -7.38
N GLU A 110 -5.26 15.60 -6.75
CA GLU A 110 -4.11 15.19 -5.96
C GLU A 110 -4.47 15.11 -4.47
N LEU A 111 -3.85 14.15 -3.78
CA LEU A 111 -3.91 13.97 -2.34
C LEU A 111 -2.48 13.82 -1.85
N THR A 112 -2.09 14.50 -0.77
CA THR A 112 -0.73 14.37 -0.23
C THR A 112 -0.76 13.95 1.23
N ILE A 113 -0.09 12.84 1.55
CA ILE A 113 0.16 12.45 2.93
C ILE A 113 1.50 13.05 3.37
N GLU A 114 1.51 13.79 4.48
CA GLU A 114 2.71 14.26 5.16
C GLU A 114 2.94 13.35 6.37
N SER A 115 4.04 12.59 6.41
CA SER A 115 4.39 11.69 7.52
C SER A 115 5.91 11.66 7.70
N ASN A 116 6.40 11.70 8.94
CA ASN A 116 7.82 11.69 9.28
C ASN A 116 8.68 12.75 8.55
N GLY A 117 8.09 13.89 8.19
CA GLY A 117 8.76 14.97 7.45
C GLY A 117 8.86 14.74 5.94
N GLU A 118 8.32 13.62 5.43
CA GLU A 118 8.23 13.32 4.01
C GLU A 118 6.83 13.57 3.47
N HIS A 119 6.76 13.83 2.16
CA HIS A 119 5.52 14.07 1.43
C HIS A 119 5.28 12.96 0.42
N TYR A 120 4.06 12.43 0.45
CA TYR A 120 3.63 11.29 -0.33
C TYR A 120 2.42 11.71 -1.18
N THR A 121 2.60 11.98 -2.47
CA THR A 121 1.55 12.51 -3.33
C THR A 121 0.92 11.43 -4.21
N TYR A 122 -0.40 11.41 -4.22
CA TYR A 122 -1.24 10.46 -4.94
C TYR A 122 -2.18 11.21 -5.88
N LYS A 123 -2.58 10.55 -6.95
CA LYS A 123 -3.58 11.05 -7.90
C LYS A 123 -4.79 10.13 -7.92
N ILE A 124 -5.99 10.70 -7.73
CA ILE A 124 -7.24 9.93 -7.75
C ILE A 124 -7.41 9.28 -9.13
N LYS A 125 -7.59 7.95 -9.12
CA LYS A 125 -7.76 7.14 -10.33
C LYS A 125 -9.21 6.80 -10.58
N LYS A 126 -9.95 6.45 -9.52
CA LYS A 126 -11.35 6.05 -9.62
C LYS A 126 -12.04 6.14 -8.27
N THR A 127 -13.37 6.16 -8.33
CA THR A 127 -14.25 6.03 -7.17
C THR A 127 -15.20 4.85 -7.38
N ARG A 128 -15.68 4.25 -6.29
CA ARG A 128 -16.68 3.18 -6.31
C ARG A 128 -17.53 3.20 -5.05
N ILE A 129 -18.74 2.70 -5.15
CA ILE A 129 -19.61 2.39 -4.01
C ILE A 129 -19.57 0.88 -3.82
N VAL A 130 -19.41 0.43 -2.58
CA VAL A 130 -19.38 -0.99 -2.21
C VAL A 130 -20.21 -1.24 -0.96
N ASP A 131 -20.60 -2.49 -0.73
CA ASP A 131 -21.21 -2.90 0.52
C ASP A 131 -20.27 -2.67 1.71
N LYS A 132 -20.82 -2.34 2.89
CA LYS A 132 -20.02 -2.10 4.10
C LYS A 132 -19.11 -3.27 4.52
N ASP A 133 -19.46 -4.48 4.11
CA ASP A 133 -18.75 -5.72 4.43
C ASP A 133 -17.82 -6.19 3.28
N ASP A 134 -17.69 -5.39 2.22
CA ASP A 134 -16.79 -5.70 1.09
C ASP A 134 -15.32 -5.51 1.48
N GLY A 135 -14.64 -6.61 1.79
CA GLY A 135 -13.22 -6.63 2.12
C GLY A 135 -12.26 -6.38 0.94
N THR A 136 -12.74 -6.31 -0.31
CA THR A 136 -11.88 -6.12 -1.51
C THR A 136 -11.17 -4.76 -1.52
N VAL A 137 -11.65 -3.81 -0.72
CA VAL A 137 -11.05 -2.48 -0.52
C VAL A 137 -9.79 -2.54 0.33
N LEU A 138 -9.59 -3.60 1.11
CA LEU A 138 -8.50 -3.76 2.07
C LEU A 138 -7.33 -4.60 1.54
N VAL A 139 -7.48 -5.18 0.35
CA VAL A 139 -6.51 -6.11 -0.21
C VAL A 139 -5.20 -5.39 -0.53
N PRO A 140 -4.03 -5.94 -0.14
CA PRO A 140 -2.73 -5.40 -0.52
C PRO A 140 -2.55 -5.27 -2.03
N ARG A 141 -1.76 -4.29 -2.45
CA ARG A 141 -1.51 -3.97 -3.85
C ARG A 141 -0.03 -4.19 -4.20
N PRO A 142 0.29 -4.52 -5.47
CA PRO A 142 1.69 -4.71 -5.90
C PRO A 142 2.47 -3.39 -5.99
N ARG A 143 1.81 -2.25 -5.86
CA ARG A 143 2.37 -0.90 -5.80
C ARG A 143 1.67 -0.14 -4.69
N GLU A 144 2.30 0.93 -4.21
CA GLU A 144 1.71 1.85 -3.24
C GLU A 144 0.44 2.49 -3.80
N GLU A 145 -0.68 2.20 -3.15
CA GLU A 145 -2.02 2.70 -3.45
C GLU A 145 -2.62 3.31 -2.18
N LEU A 146 -3.32 4.43 -2.34
CA LEU A 146 -4.09 5.06 -1.27
C LEU A 146 -5.58 4.77 -1.49
N THR A 147 -6.19 4.09 -0.53
CA THR A 147 -7.63 3.87 -0.46
C THR A 147 -8.23 4.73 0.65
N ILE A 148 -9.17 5.60 0.29
CA ILE A 148 -9.98 6.35 1.26
C ILE A 148 -11.38 5.75 1.30
N THR A 149 -11.89 5.50 2.49
CA THR A 149 -13.23 4.94 2.72
C THR A 149 -14.04 5.82 3.67
N THR A 150 -15.31 6.03 3.30
CA THR A 150 -16.29 6.68 4.17
C THR A 150 -17.67 6.07 3.98
N CYS A 151 -18.58 6.36 4.90
CA CYS A 151 -19.96 5.87 4.86
C CYS A 151 -20.75 6.48 3.68
N TYR A 152 -21.63 5.67 3.08
CA TYR A 152 -22.54 6.07 2.00
C TYR A 152 -23.92 5.43 2.21
N PRO A 153 -25.04 6.11 1.90
CA PRO A 153 -25.19 7.43 1.28
C PRO A 153 -24.81 8.64 2.17
N PHE A 154 -24.42 9.76 1.56
CA PHE A 154 -23.88 10.93 2.28
C PHE A 154 -24.86 11.55 3.29
N GLN A 155 -26.13 11.66 2.92
CA GLN A 155 -27.19 12.27 3.74
C GLN A 155 -27.94 11.26 4.63
N PHE A 156 -27.47 10.02 4.71
CA PHE A 156 -28.14 8.98 5.49
C PHE A 156 -28.06 9.29 6.99
N ILE A 157 -29.13 9.04 7.76
CA ILE A 157 -29.11 9.14 9.23
C ILE A 157 -29.05 7.71 9.79
N GLY A 158 -27.98 7.39 10.51
CA GLY A 158 -27.76 6.06 11.13
C GLY A 158 -26.67 5.23 10.44
N SER A 159 -26.76 3.90 10.61
CA SER A 159 -25.78 2.94 10.10
C SER A 159 -25.91 2.80 8.59
N ALA A 160 -24.96 3.40 7.87
CA ALA A 160 -24.98 3.44 6.42
C ALA A 160 -24.63 2.06 5.83
N PRO A 161 -25.42 1.53 4.88
CA PRO A 161 -25.26 0.18 4.36
C PRO A 161 -24.04 0.03 3.45
N GLU A 162 -23.57 1.13 2.87
CA GLU A 162 -22.53 1.14 1.83
C GLU A 162 -21.34 2.01 2.25
N ARG A 163 -20.27 1.92 1.45
CA ARG A 163 -19.06 2.72 1.58
C ARG A 163 -18.71 3.38 0.26
N TYR A 164 -18.40 4.67 0.32
CA TYR A 164 -17.80 5.39 -0.79
C TYR A 164 -16.29 5.25 -0.72
N ILE A 165 -15.70 4.75 -1.79
CA ILE A 165 -14.29 4.41 -1.88
C ILE A 165 -13.63 5.28 -2.94
N VAL A 166 -12.56 5.95 -2.54
CA VAL A 166 -11.66 6.67 -3.46
C VAL A 166 -10.36 5.88 -3.54
N ILE A 167 -9.90 5.61 -4.76
CA ILE A 167 -8.63 4.93 -5.02
C ILE A 167 -7.71 5.91 -5.73
N ALA A 168 -6.53 6.14 -5.15
CA ALA A 168 -5.51 7.02 -5.69
C ALA A 168 -4.17 6.28 -5.81
N GLU A 169 -3.46 6.51 -6.91
CA GLU A 169 -2.14 5.91 -7.15
C GLU A 169 -1.02 6.87 -6.79
N ARG A 170 0.09 6.34 -6.33
CA ARG A 170 1.29 7.13 -6.03
C ARG A 170 1.87 7.76 -7.30
N ILE A 171 2.13 9.08 -7.26
CA ILE A 171 2.80 9.83 -8.34
C ILE A 171 4.14 10.48 -7.94
N LYS A 172 4.35 10.86 -6.67
CA LYS A 172 5.60 11.47 -6.19
C LYS A 172 5.80 11.12 -4.73
#